data_AF-A0A834FBK4-F1
#
_entry.id   AF-A0A834FBK4-F1
#
_cell.length_a   1.000
_cell.length_b   1.000
_cell.length_c   1.000
_cell.angle_alpha   90.00
_cell.angle_beta   90.00
_cell.angle_gamma   90.00
#
_symmetry.space_group_name_H-M   'P 1'
#
loop_
_entity.id
_entity.type
_entity.pdbx_description
1 polymer ?
#
loop_
_entity_poly.entity_id
_entity_poly.type
_entity_poly.pdbx_seq_one_letter_code
_entity_poly.pdbx_strand_id
1 'polypeptide(L)'
;MSSTSSQQPMILRVVETDRARKLKLSSRPASVDELINIIKEQLGIDIDFTLQYEDPDFDGKLTSLADIEELPQKAVVHICLSQDSSSLASTDVLSDVSSPERLSRWPSGTFQVPTFAFDVELKLKDGNAEYEKNNKCLKLTRDLKHDILEKLASTMYGFKAYPSGKEIAMAAEALVAKHPCLKEAGSETGYSGWKNSLMFKMGNYRTKMRRAGCQEVTANSGKRSRFNPEKESSHSNIKKPKRAEVNFLPNFPQGQSPSNLEQLRQTIVQEVKKTERNLPLIQKMMETTFPLRRQTIVMSCPPVIELLDLWPALKIESEVYAEFRRITNQNLPNTFYAELDRHLPRLMTIFRQKASKTGETADALAEILKNHDKQEIHDVHTKRTTVLHALPVYLHEDVSGVFKTCT
;
A
#
# COMPACT_ATOMS: atom_id res chain seq x y z
N MET A 1 -59.77 -5.85 -6.07
CA MET A 1 -58.91 -6.02 -7.25
C MET A 1 -57.50 -5.67 -6.83
N SER A 2 -56.67 -6.68 -6.57
CA SER A 2 -55.29 -6.51 -6.13
C SER A 2 -54.44 -6.02 -7.30
N SER A 3 -53.85 -4.84 -7.14
CA SER A 3 -52.86 -4.29 -8.07
C SER A 3 -51.61 -5.17 -8.05
N THR A 4 -51.44 -6.03 -9.05
CA THR A 4 -50.17 -6.71 -9.31
C THR A 4 -49.13 -5.66 -9.70
N SER A 5 -48.25 -5.28 -8.77
CA SER A 5 -47.06 -4.50 -9.11
C SER A 5 -46.24 -5.31 -10.10
N SER A 6 -46.01 -4.78 -11.29
CA SER A 6 -45.12 -5.37 -12.29
C SER A 6 -43.70 -5.46 -11.71
N GLN A 7 -43.32 -6.65 -11.26
CA GLN A 7 -41.95 -6.92 -10.82
C GLN A 7 -41.01 -6.77 -12.03
N GLN A 8 -40.12 -5.78 -11.98
CA GLN A 8 -39.18 -5.54 -13.08
C GLN A 8 -38.08 -6.61 -13.08
N PRO A 9 -37.74 -7.19 -14.25
CA PRO A 9 -36.73 -8.23 -14.35
C PRO A 9 -35.32 -7.67 -14.06
N MET A 10 -34.62 -8.30 -13.12
CA MET A 10 -33.28 -7.89 -12.68
C MET A 10 -32.21 -8.63 -13.49
N ILE A 11 -31.13 -7.93 -13.86
CA ILE A 11 -29.99 -8.51 -14.58
C ILE A 11 -28.79 -8.56 -13.66
N LEU A 12 -28.28 -9.76 -13.42
CA LEU A 12 -27.10 -9.99 -12.60
C LEU A 12 -25.97 -10.53 -13.47
N ARG A 13 -24.75 -10.02 -13.26
CA ARG A 13 -23.53 -10.62 -13.78
C ARG A 13 -22.79 -11.26 -12.61
N VAL A 14 -22.81 -12.58 -12.53
CA VAL A 14 -22.14 -13.35 -11.49
C VAL A 14 -20.73 -13.69 -11.94
N VAL A 15 -19.73 -13.30 -11.16
CA VAL A 15 -18.30 -13.54 -11.42
C VAL A 15 -17.76 -14.58 -10.45
N GLU A 16 -17.21 -15.66 -10.99
CA GLU A 16 -16.61 -16.77 -10.25
C GLU A 16 -15.18 -17.00 -10.78
N THR A 17 -14.14 -16.73 -9.98
CA THR A 17 -12.72 -17.00 -10.34
C THR A 17 -12.39 -16.70 -11.81
N ASP A 18 -12.70 -15.49 -12.27
CA ASP A 18 -12.49 -14.95 -13.63
C ASP A 18 -13.51 -15.37 -14.73
N ARG A 19 -14.57 -16.10 -14.41
CA ARG A 19 -15.70 -16.39 -15.32
C ARG A 19 -16.93 -15.57 -14.96
N ALA A 20 -17.41 -14.75 -15.88
CA ALA A 20 -18.61 -13.94 -15.69
C ALA A 20 -19.82 -14.54 -16.43
N ARG A 21 -20.85 -14.95 -15.69
CA ARG A 21 -22.11 -15.48 -16.21
C ARG A 21 -23.24 -14.46 -16.02
N LYS A 22 -24.11 -14.29 -17.01
CA LYS A 22 -25.25 -13.38 -16.94
C LYS A 22 -26.50 -14.15 -16.52
N LEU A 23 -27.08 -13.78 -15.38
CA LEU A 23 -28.36 -14.27 -14.90
C LEU A 23 -29.42 -13.20 -15.11
N LYS A 24 -30.62 -13.63 -15.53
CA LYS A 24 -31.81 -12.79 -15.58
C LYS A 24 -32.79 -13.34 -14.56
N LEU A 25 -33.09 -12.55 -13.55
CA LEU A 25 -34.12 -12.89 -12.57
C LEU A 25 -35.44 -12.26 -12.99
N SER A 26 -36.53 -13.00 -12.81
CA SER A 26 -37.89 -12.49 -13.06
C SER A 26 -38.25 -11.32 -12.16
N SER A 27 -37.68 -11.29 -10.96
CA SER A 27 -37.90 -10.30 -9.91
C SER A 27 -36.65 -10.18 -9.02
N ARG A 28 -36.58 -9.13 -8.19
CA ARG A 28 -35.55 -9.03 -7.15
C ARG A 28 -35.83 -10.10 -6.07
N PRO A 29 -34.83 -10.87 -5.61
CA PRO A 29 -34.96 -11.79 -4.49
C PRO A 29 -35.39 -11.07 -3.20
N ALA A 30 -36.03 -11.78 -2.27
CA ALA A 30 -36.46 -11.23 -0.99
C ALA A 30 -35.30 -11.08 0.01
N SER A 31 -34.22 -11.85 -0.15
CA SER A 31 -33.02 -11.75 0.69
C SER A 31 -31.74 -12.12 -0.05
N VAL A 32 -30.59 -11.84 0.58
CA VAL A 32 -29.28 -12.28 0.07
C VAL A 32 -29.17 -13.81 0.07
N ASP A 33 -29.72 -14.50 1.08
CA ASP A 33 -29.74 -15.97 1.12
C ASP A 33 -30.55 -16.58 -0.01
N GLU A 34 -31.70 -15.98 -0.37
CA GLU A 34 -32.48 -16.41 -1.52
C GLU A 34 -31.69 -16.22 -2.83
N LEU A 35 -30.98 -15.09 -2.97
CA LEU A 35 -30.10 -14.85 -4.12
C LEU A 35 -28.98 -15.90 -4.19
N ILE A 36 -28.36 -16.25 -3.05
CA ILE A 36 -27.33 -17.31 -2.98
C ILE A 36 -27.90 -18.63 -3.46
N ASN A 37 -29.11 -19.02 -3.00
CA ASN A 37 -29.75 -20.27 -3.41
C ASN A 37 -30.06 -20.30 -4.92
N ILE A 38 -30.59 -19.19 -5.47
CA ILE A 38 -30.83 -19.08 -6.91
C ILE A 38 -29.51 -19.24 -7.70
N ILE A 39 -28.43 -18.63 -7.23
CA ILE A 39 -27.11 -18.75 -7.86
C ILE A 39 -26.60 -20.19 -7.77
N LYS A 40 -26.72 -20.85 -6.61
CA LYS A 40 -26.34 -22.27 -6.44
C LYS A 40 -27.06 -23.17 -7.43
N GLU A 41 -28.38 -23.03 -7.55
CA GLU A 41 -29.21 -23.83 -8.46
C GLU A 41 -28.89 -23.58 -9.94
N GLN A 42 -28.86 -22.31 -10.36
CA GLN A 42 -28.66 -21.94 -11.78
C GLN A 42 -27.24 -22.20 -12.26
N LEU A 43 -26.25 -22.08 -11.36
CA LEU A 43 -24.84 -22.21 -11.72
C LEU A 43 -24.25 -23.58 -11.36
N GLY A 44 -25.01 -24.44 -10.69
CA GLY A 44 -24.61 -25.79 -10.27
C GLY A 44 -23.50 -25.78 -9.22
N ILE A 45 -23.57 -24.85 -8.26
CA ILE A 45 -22.54 -24.66 -7.22
C ILE A 45 -22.98 -25.37 -5.94
N ASP A 46 -22.24 -26.41 -5.56
CA ASP A 46 -22.53 -27.28 -4.40
C ASP A 46 -21.72 -26.88 -3.14
N ILE A 47 -21.19 -25.67 -3.12
CA ILE A 47 -20.36 -25.16 -2.02
C ILE A 47 -20.94 -23.87 -1.45
N ASP A 48 -20.73 -23.67 -0.16
CA ASP A 48 -21.12 -22.43 0.51
C ASP A 48 -20.18 -21.28 0.12
N PHE A 49 -20.78 -20.12 -0.11
CA PHE A 49 -20.08 -18.91 -0.52
C PHE A 49 -20.79 -17.67 0.01
N THR A 50 -20.05 -16.57 0.09
CA THR A 50 -20.59 -15.23 0.30
C THR A 50 -20.57 -14.45 -1.01
N LEU A 51 -21.34 -13.37 -1.07
CA LEU A 51 -21.42 -12.50 -2.24
C LEU A 51 -20.78 -11.15 -1.93
N GLN A 52 -19.96 -10.67 -2.87
CA GLN A 52 -19.57 -9.26 -2.96
C GLN A 52 -20.26 -8.64 -4.18
N TYR A 53 -20.48 -7.33 -4.18
CA TYR A 53 -20.99 -6.61 -5.35
C TYR A 53 -20.10 -5.42 -5.70
N GLU A 54 -20.09 -5.04 -6.98
CA GLU A 54 -19.48 -3.79 -7.42
C GLU A 54 -20.36 -2.63 -6.97
N ASP A 55 -19.94 -1.92 -5.92
CA ASP A 55 -20.74 -0.89 -5.28
C ASP A 55 -20.71 0.43 -6.07
N PRO A 56 -21.85 0.89 -6.63
CA PRO A 56 -21.92 2.15 -7.35
C PRO A 56 -21.57 3.37 -6.50
N ASP A 57 -21.76 3.29 -5.17
CA ASP A 57 -21.45 4.37 -4.25
C ASP A 57 -19.95 4.52 -3.99
N PHE A 58 -19.16 3.47 -4.26
CA PHE A 58 -17.70 3.40 -4.09
C PHE A 58 -16.95 3.18 -5.41
N ASP A 59 -17.42 3.79 -6.50
CA ASP A 59 -16.80 3.73 -7.83
C ASP A 59 -16.60 2.30 -8.35
N GLY A 60 -17.51 1.39 -8.02
CA GLY A 60 -17.49 -0.02 -8.46
C GLY A 60 -16.50 -0.90 -7.69
N LYS A 61 -16.01 -0.46 -6.53
CA LYS A 61 -15.21 -1.32 -5.64
C LYS A 61 -16.04 -2.49 -5.10
N LEU A 62 -15.39 -3.61 -4.82
CA LEU A 62 -16.03 -4.80 -4.28
C LEU A 62 -16.36 -4.61 -2.79
N THR A 63 -17.64 -4.70 -2.45
CA THR A 63 -18.17 -4.61 -1.09
C THR A 63 -18.98 -5.87 -0.76
N SER A 64 -19.02 -6.29 0.51
CA SER A 64 -19.85 -7.41 0.94
C SER A 64 -21.34 -7.08 0.73
N LEU A 65 -22.10 -7.99 0.11
CA LEU A 65 -23.53 -7.84 -0.04
C LEU A 65 -24.24 -8.34 1.22
N ALA A 66 -24.74 -7.43 2.05
CA ALA A 66 -25.50 -7.77 3.26
C ALA A 66 -27.01 -7.54 3.09
N ASP A 67 -27.41 -6.59 2.24
CA ASP A 67 -28.80 -6.22 2.01
C ASP A 67 -29.13 -6.28 0.51
N ILE A 68 -30.16 -7.04 0.14
CA ILE A 68 -30.57 -7.25 -1.26
C ILE A 68 -31.00 -5.95 -1.95
N GLU A 69 -31.43 -4.95 -1.15
CA GLU A 69 -31.85 -3.64 -1.63
C GLU A 69 -30.68 -2.76 -2.12
N GLU A 70 -29.44 -3.16 -1.82
CA GLU A 70 -28.21 -2.47 -2.28
C GLU A 70 -27.92 -2.74 -3.76
N LEU A 71 -28.40 -3.86 -4.33
CA LEU A 71 -28.10 -4.22 -5.70
C LEU A 71 -28.92 -3.41 -6.73
N PRO A 72 -28.32 -2.63 -7.64
CA PRO A 72 -29.07 -1.97 -8.70
C PRO A 72 -29.76 -2.97 -9.66
N GLN A 73 -30.72 -2.50 -10.47
CA GLN A 73 -31.44 -3.34 -11.45
C GLN A 73 -30.50 -4.11 -12.41
N LYS A 74 -29.31 -3.55 -12.65
CA LYS A 74 -28.19 -4.18 -13.34
C LYS A 74 -26.99 -4.18 -12.40
N ALA A 75 -26.67 -5.34 -11.81
CA ALA A 75 -25.58 -5.45 -10.84
C ALA A 75 -24.55 -6.51 -11.25
N VAL A 76 -23.32 -6.34 -10.77
CA VAL A 76 -22.25 -7.33 -10.85
C VAL A 76 -22.00 -7.86 -9.45
N VAL A 77 -22.06 -9.18 -9.29
CA VAL A 77 -21.82 -9.87 -8.01
C VAL A 77 -20.69 -10.88 -8.17
N HIS A 78 -19.87 -11.03 -7.14
CA HIS A 78 -18.70 -11.87 -7.10
C HIS A 78 -18.89 -12.94 -6.03
N ILE A 79 -18.61 -14.19 -6.41
CA ILE A 79 -18.67 -15.33 -5.49
C ILE A 79 -17.35 -15.40 -4.71
N CYS A 80 -17.43 -15.34 -3.39
CA CYS A 80 -16.30 -15.49 -2.48
C CYS A 80 -16.44 -16.81 -1.71
N LEU A 81 -15.55 -17.77 -2.00
CA LEU A 81 -15.52 -19.03 -1.28
C LEU A 81 -14.85 -18.83 0.09
N SER A 82 -15.38 -19.45 1.15
CA SER A 82 -14.92 -19.26 2.54
C SER A 82 -13.43 -19.58 2.80
N GLN A 83 -12.73 -20.22 1.86
CA GLN A 83 -11.27 -20.44 1.94
C GLN A 83 -10.43 -19.27 1.42
N ASP A 84 -11.03 -18.30 0.72
CA ASP A 84 -10.37 -17.14 0.14
C ASP A 84 -10.57 -15.86 0.96
N SER A 85 -10.76 -15.98 2.29
CA SER A 85 -10.65 -14.84 3.24
C SER A 85 -9.20 -14.32 3.37
N SER A 86 -8.48 -14.25 2.25
CA SER A 86 -7.45 -13.24 2.08
C SER A 86 -8.17 -11.97 1.67
N SER A 87 -8.41 -11.08 2.64
CA SER A 87 -8.73 -9.69 2.37
C SER A 87 -7.82 -9.20 1.26
N LEU A 88 -8.36 -8.97 0.06
CA LEU A 88 -7.68 -8.25 -1.01
C LEU A 88 -7.69 -6.77 -0.65
N ALA A 89 -7.17 -6.43 0.53
CA ALA A 89 -6.65 -5.10 0.75
C ALA A 89 -5.55 -4.95 -0.30
N SER A 90 -5.85 -4.24 -1.39
CA SER A 90 -4.81 -3.69 -2.23
C SER A 90 -4.11 -2.67 -1.36
N THR A 91 -3.15 -3.12 -0.55
CA THR A 91 -2.17 -2.21 -0.01
C THR A 91 -1.42 -1.73 -1.23
N ASP A 92 -1.67 -0.49 -1.63
CA ASP A 92 -0.71 0.22 -2.47
C ASP A 92 0.63 0.01 -1.80
N VAL A 93 1.57 -0.60 -2.54
CA VAL A 93 2.91 -0.87 -2.03
C VAL A 93 3.50 0.51 -1.76
N LEU A 94 3.41 0.96 -0.50
CA LEU A 94 4.02 2.18 0.01
C LEU A 94 5.53 1.93 0.04
N SER A 95 6.11 1.84 -1.16
CA SER A 95 7.52 1.56 -1.43
C SER A 95 8.41 2.77 -1.15
N ASP A 96 7.87 3.86 -0.61
CA ASP A 96 8.59 5.07 -0.21
C ASP A 96 9.29 4.88 1.13
N VAL A 97 10.14 3.85 1.19
CA VAL A 97 10.86 3.52 2.40
C VAL A 97 12.24 4.19 2.42
N SER A 98 12.31 5.36 3.04
CA SER A 98 13.57 6.13 3.21
C SER A 98 14.17 5.87 4.61
N SER A 99 15.39 5.33 4.65
CA SER A 99 16.22 5.22 5.86
C SER A 99 16.88 6.56 6.21
N PRO A 100 17.43 6.73 7.43
CA PRO A 100 18.36 7.82 7.74
C PRO A 100 19.60 7.85 6.80
N GLU A 101 19.98 6.70 6.24
CA GLU A 101 21.05 6.54 5.24
C GLU A 101 20.58 6.86 3.80
N ARG A 102 19.27 6.92 3.56
CA ARG A 102 18.64 7.28 2.28
C ARG A 102 18.13 8.70 2.38
N LEU A 103 19.04 9.63 2.14
CA LEU A 103 18.92 11.08 2.37
C LEU A 103 17.71 11.77 1.69
N SER A 104 16.93 11.07 0.86
CA SER A 104 15.93 11.69 0.00
C SER A 104 14.81 10.74 -0.43
N ARG A 105 13.58 11.26 -0.44
CA ARG A 105 12.42 10.65 -1.13
C ARG A 105 12.73 10.49 -2.62
N TRP A 106 12.09 9.52 -3.28
CA TRP A 106 12.10 9.51 -4.73
C TRP A 106 11.57 10.85 -5.24
N PRO A 107 12.25 11.52 -6.19
CA PRO A 107 11.82 12.83 -6.65
C PRO A 107 10.40 12.76 -7.24
N SER A 108 9.51 13.62 -6.75
CA SER A 108 8.13 13.74 -7.28
C SER A 108 8.10 14.34 -8.70
N GLY A 109 9.23 14.89 -9.16
CA GLY A 109 9.42 15.44 -10.51
C GLY A 109 10.60 14.78 -11.24
N THR A 110 11.24 15.50 -12.15
CA THR A 110 12.33 14.95 -12.98
C THR A 110 13.49 14.43 -12.14
N PHE A 111 13.89 13.18 -12.39
CA PHE A 111 15.05 12.56 -11.76
C PHE A 111 16.33 13.36 -12.07
N GLN A 112 17.11 13.71 -11.04
CA GLN A 112 18.35 14.44 -11.22
C GLN A 112 19.48 13.49 -11.59
N VAL A 113 19.95 13.58 -12.84
CA VAL A 113 21.05 12.73 -13.33
C VAL A 113 22.34 13.12 -12.60
N PRO A 114 23.01 12.18 -11.89
CA PRO A 114 24.21 12.45 -11.14
C PRO A 114 25.36 12.90 -12.05
N THR A 115 26.34 13.59 -11.49
CA THR A 115 27.62 13.83 -12.17
C THR A 115 28.40 12.53 -12.28
N PHE A 116 28.87 12.22 -13.48
CA PHE A 116 29.70 11.06 -13.77
C PHE A 116 31.19 11.36 -13.55
N ALA A 117 32.05 10.36 -13.73
CA ALA A 117 33.49 10.58 -13.74
C ALA A 117 33.87 11.56 -14.86
N PHE A 118 34.97 12.29 -14.68
CA PHE A 118 35.36 13.37 -15.59
C PHE A 118 35.50 12.92 -17.06
N ASP A 119 36.07 11.73 -17.29
CA ASP A 119 36.25 11.19 -18.64
C ASP A 119 34.91 10.78 -19.30
N VAL A 120 33.95 10.30 -18.51
CA VAL A 120 32.58 9.99 -18.95
C VAL A 120 31.85 11.29 -19.32
N GLU A 121 31.93 12.31 -18.47
CA GLU A 121 31.32 13.62 -18.73
C GLU A 121 31.88 14.27 -20.00
N LEU A 122 33.20 14.19 -20.21
CA LEU A 122 33.83 14.72 -21.42
C LEU A 122 33.30 14.04 -22.68
N LYS A 123 33.22 12.70 -22.70
CA LYS A 123 32.68 11.93 -23.82
C LYS A 123 31.19 12.24 -24.07
N LEU A 124 30.40 12.42 -23.02
CA LEU A 124 28.99 12.78 -23.13
C LEU A 124 28.80 14.19 -23.67
N LYS A 125 29.66 15.14 -23.25
CA LYS A 125 29.65 16.51 -23.76
C LYS A 125 29.99 16.55 -25.26
N ASP A 126 31.05 15.86 -25.66
CA ASP A 126 31.46 15.79 -27.07
C ASP A 126 30.40 15.08 -27.92
N GLY A 127 29.82 14.00 -27.41
CA GLY A 127 28.72 13.27 -28.05
C GLY A 127 27.47 14.14 -28.22
N ASN A 128 27.09 14.93 -27.21
CA ASN A 128 25.96 15.86 -27.30
C ASN A 128 26.23 16.94 -28.37
N ALA A 129 27.44 17.50 -28.44
CA ALA A 129 27.79 18.48 -29.47
C ALA A 129 27.73 17.88 -30.89
N GLU A 130 28.17 16.63 -31.08
CA GLU A 130 28.04 15.94 -32.36
C GLU A 130 26.57 15.63 -32.71
N TYR A 131 25.77 15.28 -31.71
CA TYR A 131 24.33 15.07 -31.87
C TYR A 131 23.60 16.36 -32.27
N GLU A 132 23.91 17.49 -31.65
CA GLU A 132 23.32 18.79 -32.02
C GLU A 132 23.69 19.19 -33.45
N LYS A 133 24.93 18.93 -33.87
CA LYS A 133 25.41 19.32 -35.19
C LYS A 133 24.89 18.41 -36.32
N ASN A 134 24.88 17.10 -36.10
CA ASN A 134 24.70 16.11 -37.16
C ASN A 134 23.58 15.09 -36.88
N ASN A 135 22.85 15.24 -35.77
CA ASN A 135 21.85 14.28 -35.28
C ASN A 135 22.39 12.85 -35.15
N LYS A 136 23.68 12.73 -34.84
CA LYS A 136 24.40 11.46 -34.75
C LYS A 136 24.55 11.04 -33.29
N CYS A 137 23.99 9.88 -32.95
CA CYS A 137 24.11 9.32 -31.60
C CYS A 137 25.54 8.85 -31.30
N LEU A 138 25.92 8.95 -30.02
CA LEU A 138 27.21 8.49 -29.53
C LEU A 138 27.28 6.96 -29.61
N LYS A 139 28.36 6.43 -30.21
CA LYS A 139 28.64 4.99 -30.18
C LYS A 139 29.16 4.61 -28.79
N LEU A 140 28.31 3.98 -28.00
CA LEU A 140 28.64 3.57 -26.63
C LEU A 140 29.59 2.36 -26.62
N THR A 141 30.74 2.52 -25.98
CA THR A 141 31.57 1.36 -25.59
C THR A 141 30.93 0.64 -24.41
N ARG A 142 31.28 -0.64 -24.24
CA ARG A 142 30.78 -1.47 -23.12
C ARG A 142 31.08 -0.84 -21.76
N ASP A 143 32.30 -0.31 -21.60
CA ASP A 143 32.77 0.21 -20.33
C ASP A 143 32.11 1.57 -20.01
N LEU A 144 31.99 2.46 -20.99
CA LEU A 144 31.26 3.73 -20.83
C LEU A 144 29.80 3.48 -20.42
N LYS A 145 29.13 2.52 -21.06
CA LYS A 145 27.76 2.13 -20.69
C LYS A 145 27.71 1.56 -19.27
N HIS A 146 28.70 0.77 -18.87
CA HIS A 146 28.78 0.21 -17.53
C HIS A 146 28.89 1.29 -16.45
N ASP A 147 29.73 2.30 -16.65
CA ASP A 147 30.01 3.36 -15.67
C ASP A 147 28.79 4.26 -15.46
N ILE A 148 28.11 4.65 -16.55
CA ILE A 148 26.85 5.39 -16.50
C ILE A 148 25.81 4.60 -15.69
N LEU A 149 25.63 3.32 -16.02
CA LEU A 149 24.67 2.45 -15.34
C LEU A 149 25.03 2.24 -13.86
N GLU A 150 26.31 2.08 -13.52
CA GLU A 150 26.76 1.88 -12.13
C GLU A 150 26.47 3.12 -11.28
N LYS A 151 26.81 4.31 -11.79
CA LYS A 151 26.56 5.56 -11.08
C LYS A 151 25.07 5.83 -10.90
N LEU A 152 24.26 5.59 -11.94
CA LEU A 152 22.80 5.70 -11.85
C LEU A 152 22.22 4.69 -10.87
N ALA A 153 22.62 3.42 -10.94
CA ALA A 153 22.13 2.40 -10.02
C ALA A 153 22.49 2.71 -8.56
N SER A 154 23.71 3.18 -8.29
CA SER A 154 24.12 3.64 -6.96
C SER A 154 23.27 4.82 -6.49
N THR A 155 22.98 5.78 -7.37
CA THR A 155 22.19 6.96 -7.02
C THR A 155 20.73 6.57 -6.74
N MET A 156 20.13 5.75 -7.61
CA MET A 156 18.79 5.19 -7.45
C MET A 156 18.67 4.36 -6.17
N TYR A 157 19.69 3.55 -5.85
CA TYR A 157 19.75 2.77 -4.61
C TYR A 157 19.75 3.66 -3.35
N GLY A 158 20.36 4.84 -3.44
CA GLY A 158 20.32 5.86 -2.40
C GLY A 158 18.91 6.37 -2.10
N PHE A 159 17.97 6.28 -3.04
CA PHE A 159 16.55 6.54 -2.81
C PHE A 159 15.78 5.28 -2.42
N LYS A 160 15.95 4.19 -3.18
CA LYS A 160 15.24 2.91 -3.01
C LYS A 160 16.08 1.72 -3.45
N ALA A 161 16.15 0.67 -2.63
CA ALA A 161 16.76 -0.59 -3.04
C ALA A 161 15.95 -1.32 -4.14
N TYR A 162 14.62 -1.14 -4.13
CA TYR A 162 13.66 -1.78 -5.02
C TYR A 162 12.77 -0.74 -5.72
N PRO A 163 13.33 0.11 -6.61
CA PRO A 163 12.53 1.06 -7.37
C PRO A 163 11.60 0.31 -8.33
N SER A 164 10.40 0.85 -8.49
CA SER A 164 9.39 0.37 -9.43
C SER A 164 9.80 0.58 -10.88
N GLY A 165 9.15 -0.13 -11.80
CA GLY A 165 9.41 0.05 -13.23
C GLY A 165 9.13 1.47 -13.75
N LYS A 166 8.23 2.24 -13.10
CA LYS A 166 7.95 3.64 -13.43
C LYS A 166 9.10 4.56 -12.99
N GLU A 167 9.61 4.36 -11.79
CA GLU A 167 10.75 5.11 -11.24
C GLU A 167 12.03 4.84 -12.04
N ILE A 168 12.28 3.59 -12.42
CA ILE A 168 13.41 3.25 -13.30
C ILE A 168 13.26 3.91 -14.67
N ALA A 169 12.04 3.97 -15.22
CA ALA A 169 11.77 4.66 -16.48
C ALA A 169 12.07 6.16 -16.38
N MET A 170 11.66 6.80 -15.28
CA MET A 170 11.93 8.23 -15.02
C MET A 170 13.43 8.53 -14.99
N ALA A 171 14.25 7.67 -14.37
CA ALA A 171 15.70 7.83 -14.38
C ALA A 171 16.31 7.66 -15.78
N ALA A 172 15.81 6.70 -16.57
CA ALA A 172 16.24 6.48 -17.95
C ALA A 172 15.86 7.66 -18.87
N GLU A 173 14.65 8.17 -18.72
CA GLU A 173 14.15 9.33 -19.45
C GLU A 173 14.98 10.58 -19.14
N ALA A 174 15.23 10.86 -17.86
CA ALA A 174 16.06 11.99 -17.45
C ALA A 174 17.49 11.90 -17.98
N LEU A 175 18.08 10.69 -18.05
CA LEU A 175 19.39 10.46 -18.64
C LEU A 175 19.42 10.89 -20.12
N VAL A 176 18.46 10.44 -20.91
CA VAL A 176 18.41 10.75 -22.35
C VAL A 176 18.02 12.21 -22.60
N ALA A 177 17.18 12.79 -21.74
CA ALA A 177 16.84 14.21 -21.80
C ALA A 177 18.07 15.10 -21.54
N LYS A 178 18.90 14.75 -20.56
CA LYS A 178 20.16 15.47 -20.27
C LYS A 178 21.24 15.20 -21.32
N HIS A 179 21.27 14.00 -21.88
CA HIS A 179 22.26 13.58 -22.88
C HIS A 179 21.58 12.99 -24.13
N PRO A 180 21.07 13.84 -25.05
CA PRO A 180 20.39 13.39 -26.27
C PRO A 180 21.23 12.47 -27.15
N CYS A 181 22.57 12.57 -27.09
CA CYS A 181 23.46 11.66 -27.81
C CYS A 181 23.32 10.18 -27.41
N LEU A 182 22.68 9.88 -26.27
CA LEU A 182 22.43 8.53 -25.78
C LEU A 182 21.12 7.92 -26.28
N LYS A 183 20.34 8.64 -27.09
CA LYS A 183 19.05 8.17 -27.60
C LYS A 183 19.21 6.93 -28.47
N GLU A 184 18.43 5.89 -28.19
CA GLU A 184 18.47 4.63 -28.95
C GLU A 184 17.64 4.74 -30.24
N ALA A 185 18.28 4.47 -31.38
CA ALA A 185 17.61 4.47 -32.67
C ALA A 185 16.57 3.34 -32.75
N GLY A 186 15.36 3.65 -33.25
CA GLY A 186 14.27 2.67 -33.40
C GLY A 186 13.42 2.43 -32.14
N SER A 187 13.73 3.08 -31.01
CA SER A 187 12.86 3.08 -29.84
C SER A 187 11.88 4.25 -29.91
N GLU A 188 10.57 3.98 -29.81
CA GLU A 188 9.51 5.00 -29.79
C GLU A 188 9.75 6.08 -28.73
N THR A 189 10.22 5.67 -27.53
CA THR A 189 10.55 6.58 -26.43
C THR A 189 11.99 7.09 -26.43
N GLY A 190 12.90 6.50 -27.21
CA GLY A 190 14.34 6.77 -27.17
C GLY A 190 15.13 6.32 -25.92
N TYR A 191 14.47 5.87 -24.84
CA TYR A 191 15.12 5.46 -23.57
C TYR A 191 14.77 4.03 -23.10
N SER A 192 14.01 3.25 -23.87
CA SER A 192 13.49 1.95 -23.44
C SER A 192 14.58 0.90 -23.11
N GLY A 193 15.67 0.85 -23.87
CA GLY A 193 16.80 -0.04 -23.62
C GLY A 193 17.65 0.43 -22.43
N TRP A 194 17.72 1.73 -22.15
CA TRP A 194 18.28 2.26 -20.90
C TRP A 194 17.47 1.83 -19.69
N LYS A 195 16.13 1.93 -19.74
CA LYS A 195 15.24 1.42 -18.69
C LYS A 195 15.49 -0.07 -18.43
N ASN A 196 15.53 -0.89 -19.49
CA ASN A 196 15.81 -2.32 -19.34
C ASN A 196 17.19 -2.59 -18.74
N SER A 197 18.21 -1.88 -19.21
CA SER A 197 19.58 -1.98 -18.69
C SER A 197 19.64 -1.62 -17.20
N LEU A 198 18.94 -0.56 -16.77
CA LEU A 198 18.85 -0.15 -15.37
C LEU A 198 18.08 -1.16 -14.52
N MET A 199 17.02 -1.80 -15.03
CA MET A 199 16.34 -2.88 -14.29
C MET A 199 17.30 -4.03 -13.93
N PHE A 200 18.08 -4.50 -14.90
CA PHE A 200 19.11 -5.52 -14.65
C PHE A 200 20.21 -5.00 -13.73
N LYS A 201 20.69 -3.78 -13.96
CA LYS A 201 21.75 -3.17 -13.16
C LYS A 201 21.34 -3.01 -11.69
N MET A 202 20.11 -2.62 -11.39
CA MET A 202 19.59 -2.56 -10.03
C MET A 202 19.57 -3.94 -9.36
N GLY A 203 19.23 -5.01 -10.10
CA GLY A 203 19.34 -6.39 -9.60
C GLY A 203 20.77 -6.79 -9.22
N ASN A 204 21.74 -6.44 -10.08
CA ASN A 204 23.17 -6.68 -9.83
C ASN A 204 23.67 -5.84 -8.65
N TYR A 205 23.26 -4.58 -8.57
CA TYR A 205 23.63 -3.66 -7.49
C TYR A 205 23.10 -4.16 -6.14
N ARG A 206 21.85 -4.63 -6.06
CA ARG A 206 21.33 -5.29 -4.85
C ARG A 206 22.16 -6.52 -4.46
N THR A 207 22.61 -7.31 -5.42
CA THR A 207 23.48 -8.47 -5.16
C THR A 207 24.84 -8.04 -4.61
N LYS A 208 25.42 -6.95 -5.13
CA LYS A 208 26.64 -6.32 -4.62
C LYS A 208 26.45 -5.83 -3.18
N MET A 209 25.36 -5.10 -2.89
CA MET A 209 25.04 -4.61 -1.55
C MET A 209 24.79 -5.75 -0.55
N ARG A 210 24.19 -6.86 -1.00
CA ARG A 210 24.02 -8.06 -0.17
C ARG A 210 25.37 -8.65 0.24
N ARG A 211 26.29 -8.79 -0.71
CA ARG A 211 27.65 -9.29 -0.44
C ARG A 211 28.43 -8.37 0.50
N ALA A 212 28.11 -7.08 0.49
CA ALA A 212 28.66 -6.10 1.43
C ALA A 212 28.01 -6.13 2.83
N GLY A 213 27.03 -7.01 3.07
CA GLY A 213 26.40 -7.19 4.38
C GLY A 213 25.11 -6.39 4.61
N CYS A 214 24.53 -5.77 3.58
CA CYS A 214 23.28 -5.01 3.75
C CYS A 214 22.10 -5.94 4.09
N GLN A 215 21.53 -5.75 5.29
CA GLN A 215 20.51 -6.65 5.84
C GLN A 215 19.18 -6.58 5.08
N GLU A 216 18.75 -5.40 4.64
CA GLU A 216 17.53 -5.20 3.85
C GLU A 216 17.46 -6.10 2.62
N VAL A 217 18.48 -6.07 1.75
CA VAL A 217 18.53 -6.88 0.53
C VAL A 217 18.77 -8.37 0.81
N THR A 218 19.22 -8.70 2.02
CA THR A 218 19.41 -10.07 2.49
C THR A 218 18.07 -10.67 2.93
N ALA A 219 17.30 -9.96 3.75
CA ALA A 219 15.96 -10.35 4.15
C ALA A 219 15.04 -10.50 2.92
N ASN A 220 15.13 -9.57 1.98
CA ASN A 220 14.34 -9.57 0.76
C ASN A 220 14.90 -10.44 -0.38
N SER A 221 15.91 -11.28 -0.13
CA SER A 221 16.56 -12.06 -1.21
C SER A 221 15.74 -13.24 -1.78
N GLY A 222 14.44 -13.33 -1.44
CA GLY A 222 13.54 -14.35 -1.96
C GLY A 222 13.92 -15.77 -1.54
N LYS A 223 13.38 -16.74 -2.28
CA LYS A 223 13.41 -18.20 -2.05
C LYS A 223 14.82 -18.81 -2.13
N ARG A 224 14.95 -20.06 -1.67
CA ARG A 224 16.12 -20.93 -1.89
C ARG A 224 16.62 -20.83 -3.32
N SER A 225 17.93 -20.65 -3.50
CA SER A 225 18.58 -20.64 -4.82
C SER A 225 19.92 -21.37 -4.74
N ARG A 226 20.53 -21.66 -5.90
CA ARG A 226 21.88 -22.26 -5.98
C ARG A 226 22.92 -21.49 -5.16
N PHE A 227 22.72 -20.18 -4.98
CA PHE A 227 23.62 -19.31 -4.22
C PHE A 227 23.18 -19.08 -2.77
N ASN A 228 21.97 -19.50 -2.38
CA ASN A 228 21.42 -19.41 -1.02
C ASN A 228 20.68 -20.73 -0.69
N PRO A 229 21.40 -21.83 -0.46
CA PRO A 229 20.82 -23.17 -0.29
C PRO A 229 20.07 -23.33 1.05
N GLU A 230 20.38 -22.52 2.06
CA GLU A 230 19.78 -22.66 3.40
C GLU A 230 18.40 -21.98 3.51
N LYS A 231 18.03 -21.09 2.59
CA LYS A 231 16.72 -20.42 2.63
C LYS A 231 15.57 -21.39 2.44
N GLU A 232 14.39 -20.98 2.91
CA GLU A 232 13.14 -21.71 2.73
C GLU A 232 12.86 -22.02 1.26
N SER A 233 12.34 -23.24 1.03
CA SER A 233 12.04 -23.74 -0.30
C SER A 233 10.96 -22.90 -0.97
N SER A 234 10.89 -22.93 -2.29
CA SER A 234 9.83 -22.24 -3.04
C SER A 234 8.40 -22.70 -2.70
N HIS A 235 8.26 -23.79 -1.95
CA HIS A 235 7.01 -24.47 -1.64
C HIS A 235 6.64 -24.45 -0.14
N SER A 236 7.51 -23.95 0.76
CA SER A 236 7.12 -23.74 2.15
C SER A 236 6.24 -22.49 2.21
N ASN A 237 4.98 -22.68 2.58
CA ASN A 237 3.96 -21.64 2.75
C ASN A 237 3.50 -20.94 1.45
N ILE A 238 2.83 -21.68 0.57
CA ILE A 238 1.96 -21.08 -0.46
C ILE A 238 0.68 -20.54 0.21
N LYS A 239 0.83 -19.46 0.97
CA LYS A 239 -0.15 -18.37 0.95
C LYS A 239 0.58 -17.24 0.23
N LYS A 240 0.31 -17.06 -1.06
CA LYS A 240 0.90 -15.94 -1.82
C LYS A 240 0.42 -14.64 -1.17
N PRO A 241 1.28 -13.79 -0.59
CA PRO A 241 0.94 -12.39 -0.46
C PRO A 241 0.95 -11.84 -1.90
N LYS A 242 -0.22 -11.51 -2.45
CA LYS A 242 -0.29 -10.75 -3.70
C LYS A 242 0.42 -9.41 -3.42
N ARG A 243 1.63 -9.26 -3.98
CA ARG A 243 2.60 -8.17 -3.75
C ARG A 243 3.05 -8.03 -2.29
N ALA A 244 4.07 -8.80 -1.91
CA ALA A 244 4.76 -8.62 -0.64
C ALA A 244 5.24 -7.16 -0.48
N GLU A 245 4.88 -6.54 0.65
CA GLU A 245 5.58 -5.36 1.15
C GLU A 245 7.07 -5.72 1.28
N VAL A 246 7.94 -4.95 0.64
CA VAL A 246 9.38 -5.14 0.73
C VAL A 246 9.78 -4.87 2.18
N ASN A 247 10.40 -5.85 2.85
CA ASN A 247 10.79 -5.71 4.23
C ASN A 247 11.89 -4.67 4.37
N PHE A 248 11.59 -3.57 5.02
CA PHE A 248 12.60 -2.56 5.29
C PHE A 248 13.37 -2.84 6.59
N LEU A 249 14.68 -3.02 6.44
CA LEU A 249 15.66 -3.22 7.52
C LEU A 249 16.83 -2.25 7.37
N PRO A 250 16.77 -1.05 7.98
CA PRO A 250 17.91 -0.13 7.98
C PRO A 250 19.09 -0.70 8.77
N ASN A 251 20.32 -0.26 8.49
CA ASN A 251 21.46 -0.62 9.34
C ASN A 251 21.38 0.12 10.69
N PHE A 252 22.18 -0.34 11.66
CA PHE A 252 22.34 0.39 12.91
C PHE A 252 23.05 1.73 12.69
N PRO A 253 22.69 2.77 13.46
CA PRO A 253 23.37 4.06 13.38
C PRO A 253 24.87 3.91 13.64
N GLN A 254 25.69 4.78 13.04
CA GLN A 254 27.13 4.71 13.18
C GLN A 254 27.56 4.76 14.66
N GLY A 255 28.41 3.81 15.08
CA GLY A 255 28.86 3.68 16.46
C GLY A 255 27.89 2.96 17.40
N GLN A 256 26.71 2.55 16.94
CA GLN A 256 25.78 1.73 17.72
C GLN A 256 26.04 0.24 17.51
N SER A 257 25.95 -0.53 18.59
CA SER A 257 26.00 -1.99 18.58
C SER A 257 24.62 -2.57 18.97
N PRO A 258 24.33 -3.84 18.63
CA PRO A 258 23.10 -4.50 19.08
C PRO A 258 22.91 -4.41 20.60
N SER A 259 23.99 -4.60 21.36
CA SER A 259 23.97 -4.55 22.83
C SER A 259 23.63 -3.16 23.35
N ASN A 260 24.18 -2.10 22.75
CA ASN A 260 23.86 -0.72 23.14
C ASN A 260 22.39 -0.38 22.85
N LEU A 261 21.88 -0.81 21.69
CA LEU A 261 20.48 -0.60 21.33
C LEU A 261 19.52 -1.38 22.23
N GLU A 262 19.90 -2.58 22.67
CA GLU A 262 19.13 -3.36 23.64
C GLU A 262 19.12 -2.68 25.03
N GLN A 263 20.23 -2.08 25.46
CA GLN A 263 20.25 -1.26 26.68
C GLN A 263 19.35 -0.02 26.57
N LEU A 264 19.32 0.64 25.40
CA LEU A 264 18.39 1.73 25.14
C LEU A 264 16.92 1.26 25.16
N ARG A 265 16.62 0.08 24.60
CA ARG A 265 15.29 -0.54 24.69
C ARG A 265 14.87 -0.74 26.13
N GLN A 266 15.74 -1.28 26.97
CA GLN A 266 15.46 -1.46 28.39
C GLN A 266 15.20 -0.12 29.09
N THR A 267 15.96 0.93 28.74
CA THR A 267 15.70 2.30 29.22
C THR A 267 14.32 2.81 28.80
N ILE A 268 13.89 2.58 27.55
CA ILE A 268 12.53 2.91 27.07
C ILE A 268 11.48 2.23 27.94
N VAL A 269 11.64 0.93 28.24
CA VAL A 269 10.69 0.19 29.08
C VAL A 269 10.56 0.81 30.47
N GLN A 270 11.68 1.22 31.08
CA GLN A 270 11.65 1.87 32.40
C GLN A 270 11.01 3.26 32.33
N GLU A 271 11.29 4.05 31.29
CA GLU A 271 10.73 5.39 31.11
C GLU A 271 9.20 5.36 30.92
N VAL A 272 8.68 4.39 30.15
CA VAL A 272 7.24 4.23 29.92
C VAL A 272 6.48 3.84 31.21
N LYS A 273 7.15 3.15 32.14
CA LYS A 273 6.56 2.76 33.44
C LYS A 273 6.43 3.92 34.43
N LYS A 274 7.12 5.04 34.21
CA LYS A 274 7.03 6.20 35.11
C LYS A 274 5.63 6.81 35.04
N THR A 275 5.18 7.36 36.17
CA THR A 275 3.94 8.13 36.25
C THR A 275 4.02 9.38 35.37
N GLU A 276 5.12 10.13 35.49
CA GLU A 276 5.47 11.23 34.61
C GLU A 276 6.49 10.76 33.57
N ARG A 277 6.03 10.55 32.34
CA ARG A 277 6.85 10.04 31.24
C ARG A 277 7.50 11.19 30.49
N ASN A 278 8.79 11.10 30.22
CA ASN A 278 9.47 12.05 29.33
C ASN A 278 9.24 11.67 27.85
N LEU A 279 8.16 12.17 27.26
CA LEU A 279 7.80 11.87 25.86
C LEU A 279 8.90 12.24 24.84
N PRO A 280 9.55 13.43 24.92
CA PRO A 280 10.66 13.75 24.02
C PRO A 280 11.83 12.77 24.11
N LEU A 281 12.17 12.31 25.32
CA LEU A 281 13.22 11.31 25.54
C LEU A 281 12.83 9.96 24.94
N ILE A 282 11.59 9.50 25.19
CA ILE A 282 11.05 8.27 24.59
C ILE A 282 11.15 8.34 23.07
N GLN A 283 10.69 9.43 22.46
CA GLN A 283 10.72 9.61 21.01
C GLN A 283 12.13 9.49 20.44
N LYS A 284 13.11 10.16 21.07
CA LYS A 284 14.53 10.09 20.65
C LYS A 284 15.11 8.69 20.77
N MET A 285 14.82 7.99 21.88
CA MET A 285 15.28 6.61 22.08
C MET A 285 14.60 5.66 21.09
N MET A 286 13.30 5.83 20.84
CA MET A 286 12.55 5.06 19.87
C MET A 286 13.10 5.28 18.45
N GLU A 287 13.43 6.50 18.06
CA GLU A 287 14.10 6.77 16.78
C GLU A 287 15.44 6.04 16.66
N THR A 288 16.29 6.14 17.69
CA THR A 288 17.61 5.50 17.70
C THR A 288 17.52 3.97 17.61
N THR A 289 16.51 3.38 18.26
CA THR A 289 16.30 1.93 18.34
C THR A 289 15.43 1.37 17.22
N PHE A 290 15.00 2.19 16.26
CA PHE A 290 14.16 1.76 15.15
C PHE A 290 14.73 0.57 14.36
N PRO A 291 16.03 0.53 13.99
CA PRO A 291 16.56 -0.62 13.27
C PRO A 291 16.47 -1.92 14.08
N LEU A 292 16.70 -1.87 15.40
CA LEU A 292 16.57 -3.03 16.28
C LEU A 292 15.12 -3.53 16.31
N ARG A 293 14.16 -2.62 16.46
CA ARG A 293 12.72 -2.96 16.36
C ARG A 293 12.37 -3.62 15.04
N ARG A 294 12.78 -3.04 13.91
CA ARG A 294 12.50 -3.61 12.59
C ARG A 294 13.13 -4.98 12.42
N GLN A 295 14.33 -5.18 12.96
CA GLN A 295 14.96 -6.50 12.99
C GLN A 295 14.11 -7.51 13.76
N THR A 296 13.63 -7.17 14.97
CA THR A 296 12.72 -8.03 15.74
C THR A 296 11.45 -8.37 14.95
N ILE A 297 10.78 -7.37 14.37
CA ILE A 297 9.52 -7.56 13.64
C ILE A 297 9.71 -8.43 12.40
N VAL A 298 10.73 -8.15 11.59
CA VAL A 298 10.93 -8.80 10.28
C VAL A 298 11.60 -10.17 10.42
N MET A 299 12.56 -10.31 11.33
CA MET A 299 13.36 -11.54 11.46
C MET A 299 12.78 -12.52 12.46
N SER A 300 12.24 -12.04 13.59
CA SER A 300 11.71 -12.91 14.65
C SER A 300 10.20 -13.09 14.54
N CYS A 301 9.49 -12.14 13.90
CA CYS A 301 8.03 -12.17 13.71
C CYS A 301 7.24 -12.58 14.97
N PRO A 302 7.49 -11.92 16.13
CA PRO A 302 6.80 -12.29 17.36
C PRO A 302 5.30 -11.93 17.27
N PRO A 303 4.44 -12.62 18.04
CA PRO A 303 3.05 -12.20 18.23
C PRO A 303 2.96 -10.73 18.68
N VAL A 304 1.87 -10.05 18.29
CA VAL A 304 1.68 -8.61 18.61
C VAL A 304 1.77 -8.34 20.11
N ILE A 305 1.25 -9.24 20.95
CA ILE A 305 1.30 -9.10 22.41
C ILE A 305 2.75 -9.08 22.92
N GLU A 306 3.59 -10.01 22.46
CA GLU A 306 5.00 -10.07 22.82
C GLU A 306 5.77 -8.85 22.28
N LEU A 307 5.46 -8.40 21.06
CA LEU A 307 6.05 -7.19 20.50
C LEU A 307 5.75 -5.95 21.35
N LEU A 308 4.50 -5.82 21.80
CA LEU A 308 4.06 -4.72 22.65
C LEU A 308 4.63 -4.79 24.08
N ASP A 309 4.98 -5.98 24.56
CA ASP A 309 5.68 -6.14 25.83
C ASP A 309 7.17 -5.80 25.72
N LEU A 310 7.80 -6.15 24.58
CA LEU A 310 9.18 -5.76 24.27
C LEU A 310 9.32 -4.25 24.02
N TRP A 311 8.30 -3.63 23.40
CA TRP A 311 8.30 -2.22 22.99
C TRP A 311 7.02 -1.51 23.46
N PRO A 312 6.85 -1.29 24.78
CA PRO A 312 5.62 -0.73 25.34
C PRO A 312 5.34 0.70 24.88
N ALA A 313 6.37 1.44 24.43
CA ALA A 313 6.20 2.76 23.83
C ALA A 313 5.34 2.73 22.56
N LEU A 314 5.21 1.60 21.85
CA LEU A 314 4.29 1.45 20.72
C LEU A 314 2.81 1.53 21.12
N LYS A 315 2.49 1.49 22.42
CA LYS A 315 1.13 1.78 22.94
C LYS A 315 0.86 3.29 23.05
N ILE A 316 1.87 4.14 22.82
CA ILE A 316 1.73 5.59 22.81
C ILE A 316 1.43 6.04 21.38
N GLU A 317 0.33 6.77 21.19
CA GLU A 317 -0.16 7.22 19.89
C GLU A 317 0.92 7.94 19.06
N SER A 318 1.67 8.86 19.67
CA SER A 318 2.73 9.61 18.99
C SER A 318 3.83 8.70 18.43
N GLU A 319 4.14 7.59 19.11
CA GLU A 319 5.13 6.63 18.64
C GLU A 319 4.61 5.71 17.55
N VAL A 320 3.30 5.42 17.51
CA VAL A 320 2.70 4.72 16.36
C VAL A 320 2.81 5.57 15.10
N TYR A 321 2.51 6.87 15.19
CA TYR A 321 2.68 7.81 14.08
C TYR A 321 4.13 7.97 13.67
N ALA A 322 5.05 8.05 14.64
CA ALA A 322 6.47 8.11 14.37
C ALA A 322 6.96 6.83 13.69
N GLU A 323 6.52 5.66 14.14
CA GLU A 323 6.91 4.37 13.54
C GLU A 323 6.38 4.22 12.12
N PHE A 324 5.12 4.59 11.88
CA PHE A 324 4.57 4.63 10.53
C PHE A 324 5.40 5.55 9.63
N ARG A 325 5.73 6.76 10.10
CA ARG A 325 6.57 7.70 9.35
C ARG A 325 7.97 7.14 9.10
N ARG A 326 8.59 6.45 10.06
CA ARG A 326 9.93 5.82 9.87
C ARG A 326 9.89 4.72 8.79
N ILE A 327 8.75 4.08 8.58
CA ILE A 327 8.57 3.04 7.57
C ILE A 327 8.18 3.63 6.20
N THR A 328 7.21 4.54 6.16
CA THR A 328 6.56 4.99 4.92
C THR A 328 6.98 6.39 4.49
N ASN A 329 7.70 7.12 5.34
CA ASN A 329 8.01 8.54 5.21
C ASN A 329 6.78 9.45 5.03
N GLN A 330 5.61 8.98 5.43
CA GLN A 330 4.36 9.73 5.37
C GLN A 330 3.92 10.20 6.76
N ASN A 331 3.29 11.37 6.80
CA ASN A 331 2.65 11.87 8.00
C ASN A 331 1.24 11.27 8.07
N LEU A 332 1.09 10.14 8.78
CA LEU A 332 -0.17 9.40 8.83
C LEU A 332 -1.37 10.28 9.21
N PRO A 333 -1.36 11.05 10.32
CA PRO A 333 -2.48 11.94 10.64
C PRO A 333 -2.85 12.89 9.50
N ASN A 334 -1.86 13.58 8.93
CA ASN A 334 -2.13 14.57 7.88
C ASN A 334 -2.70 13.91 6.62
N THR A 335 -2.08 12.81 6.17
CA THR A 335 -2.53 12.08 4.98
C THR A 335 -3.92 11.50 5.21
N PHE A 336 -4.14 10.85 6.35
CA PHE A 336 -5.42 10.24 6.69
C PHE A 336 -6.54 11.29 6.75
N TYR A 337 -6.33 12.39 7.46
CA TYR A 337 -7.35 13.43 7.58
C TYR A 337 -7.58 14.18 6.28
N ALA A 338 -6.54 14.40 5.45
CA ALA A 338 -6.72 15.03 4.14
C ALA A 338 -7.57 14.15 3.19
N GLU A 339 -7.31 12.84 3.15
CA GLU A 339 -8.10 11.91 2.35
C GLU A 339 -9.52 11.74 2.92
N LEU A 340 -9.65 11.67 4.25
CA LEU A 340 -10.97 11.64 4.89
C LEU A 340 -11.77 12.88 4.49
N ASP A 341 -11.20 14.08 4.64
CA ASP A 341 -11.83 15.36 4.28
C ASP A 341 -12.26 15.42 2.82
N ARG A 342 -11.42 14.94 1.92
CA ARG A 342 -11.72 14.83 0.49
C ARG A 342 -12.99 14.00 0.24
N HIS A 343 -13.19 12.93 1.03
CA HIS A 343 -14.33 12.01 0.87
C HIS A 343 -15.54 12.34 1.76
N LEU A 344 -15.40 13.20 2.77
CA LEU A 344 -16.49 13.57 3.70
C LEU A 344 -17.80 13.94 2.99
N PRO A 345 -17.85 14.81 1.96
CA PRO A 345 -19.11 15.24 1.38
C PRO A 345 -19.88 14.07 0.75
N ARG A 346 -19.17 13.19 0.03
CA ARG A 346 -19.76 12.03 -0.63
C ARG A 346 -20.28 11.02 0.38
N LEU A 347 -19.48 10.71 1.42
CA LEU A 347 -19.86 9.80 2.49
C LEU A 347 -21.11 10.29 3.24
N MET A 348 -21.17 11.58 3.58
CA MET A 348 -22.35 12.16 4.22
C MET A 348 -23.61 12.10 3.36
N THR A 349 -23.49 12.28 2.05
CA THR A 349 -24.63 12.10 1.12
C THR A 349 -25.12 10.65 1.12
N ILE A 350 -24.20 9.69 1.01
CA ILE A 350 -24.51 8.26 1.01
C ILE A 350 -25.21 7.86 2.32
N PHE A 351 -24.69 8.29 3.46
CA PHE A 351 -25.28 7.99 4.77
C PHE A 351 -26.69 8.57 4.91
N ARG A 352 -26.93 9.82 4.47
CA ARG A 352 -28.28 10.41 4.49
C ARG A 352 -29.25 9.66 3.57
N GLN A 353 -28.78 9.22 2.40
CA GLN A 353 -29.60 8.41 1.50
C GLN A 353 -29.97 7.06 2.12
N LYS A 354 -29.01 6.33 2.72
CA LYS A 354 -29.30 5.06 3.41
C LYS A 354 -30.18 5.27 4.64
N ALA A 355 -29.97 6.32 5.43
CA ALA A 355 -30.79 6.67 6.59
C ALA A 355 -32.25 7.02 6.24
N SER A 356 -32.53 7.40 5.00
CA SER A 356 -33.91 7.65 4.54
C SER A 356 -34.69 6.39 4.16
N LYS A 357 -34.03 5.22 4.17
CA LYS A 357 -34.65 3.91 3.93
C LYS A 357 -35.14 3.29 5.25
N THR A 358 -35.76 2.12 5.16
CA THR A 358 -36.23 1.34 6.32
C THR A 358 -35.24 0.24 6.67
N GLY A 359 -35.05 -0.03 7.95
CA GLY A 359 -34.22 -1.14 8.45
C GLY A 359 -33.28 -0.69 9.57
N GLU A 360 -32.75 -1.65 10.32
CA GLU A 360 -31.92 -1.39 11.51
C GLU A 360 -30.70 -0.50 11.21
N THR A 361 -29.99 -0.77 10.12
CA THR A 361 -28.87 0.07 9.66
C THR A 361 -29.30 1.49 9.32
N ALA A 362 -30.47 1.65 8.69
CA ALA A 362 -30.99 2.97 8.33
C ALA A 362 -31.38 3.77 9.59
N ASP A 363 -32.02 3.11 10.56
CA ASP A 363 -32.40 3.71 11.84
C ASP A 363 -31.16 4.13 12.65
N ALA A 364 -30.13 3.29 12.71
CA ALA A 364 -28.86 3.60 13.37
C ALA A 364 -28.14 4.80 12.72
N LEU A 365 -28.07 4.83 11.38
CA LEU A 365 -27.51 5.97 10.65
C LEU A 365 -28.32 7.24 10.85
N ALA A 366 -29.65 7.15 10.87
CA ALA A 366 -30.55 8.29 11.11
C ALA A 366 -30.31 8.89 12.50
N GLU A 367 -30.10 8.07 13.53
CA GLU A 367 -29.80 8.57 14.87
C GLU A 367 -28.41 9.23 14.95
N ILE A 368 -27.39 8.65 14.31
CA ILE A 368 -26.05 9.28 14.21
C ILE A 368 -26.14 10.64 13.52
N LEU A 369 -26.86 10.73 12.40
CA LEU A 369 -27.04 11.97 11.64
C LEU A 369 -27.86 13.00 12.40
N LYS A 370 -28.91 12.59 13.11
CA LYS A 370 -29.69 13.47 13.98
C LYS A 370 -28.85 14.06 15.10
N ASN A 371 -27.94 13.28 15.68
CA ASN A 371 -27.02 13.78 16.71
C ASN A 371 -25.99 14.74 16.13
N HIS A 372 -25.55 14.52 14.88
CA HIS A 372 -24.74 15.50 14.15
C HIS A 372 -25.50 16.80 13.87
N ASP A 373 -26.72 16.71 13.34
CA ASP A 373 -27.53 17.87 12.94
C ASP A 373 -28.00 18.72 14.15
N LYS A 374 -28.03 18.15 15.37
CA LYS A 374 -28.29 18.88 16.63
C LYS A 374 -27.11 19.75 17.10
N GLN A 375 -25.90 19.54 16.57
CA GLN A 375 -24.73 20.32 17.00
C GLN A 375 -24.82 21.74 16.43
N GLU A 376 -24.56 22.75 17.26
CA GLU A 376 -24.61 24.17 16.84
C GLU A 376 -23.52 24.53 15.81
N ILE A 377 -22.42 23.75 15.77
CA ILE A 377 -21.25 23.99 14.92
C ILE A 377 -20.96 22.76 14.06
N HIS A 378 -21.11 22.91 12.74
CA HIS A 378 -20.75 21.87 11.75
C HIS A 378 -19.38 22.10 11.13
N ASP A 379 -18.34 22.11 11.97
CA ASP A 379 -16.96 22.19 11.52
C ASP A 379 -16.47 20.87 10.89
N VAL A 380 -15.19 20.84 10.50
CA VAL A 380 -14.60 19.63 9.88
C VAL A 380 -14.48 18.48 10.89
N HIS A 381 -14.27 18.76 12.17
CA HIS A 381 -14.09 17.73 13.20
C HIS A 381 -15.39 17.00 13.52
N THR A 382 -16.50 17.73 13.57
CA THR A 382 -17.81 17.12 13.78
C THR A 382 -18.20 16.23 12.60
N LYS A 383 -17.94 16.68 11.36
CA LYS A 383 -18.16 15.85 10.16
C LYS A 383 -17.29 14.60 10.14
N ARG A 384 -15.99 14.72 10.47
CA ARG A 384 -15.09 13.55 10.59
C ARG A 384 -15.61 12.55 11.61
N THR A 385 -16.02 13.02 12.78
CA THR A 385 -16.56 12.16 13.85
C THR A 385 -17.80 11.42 13.39
N THR A 386 -18.76 12.13 12.79
CA THR A 386 -19.98 11.53 12.23
C THR A 386 -19.66 10.47 11.19
N VAL A 387 -18.75 10.77 10.26
CA VAL A 387 -18.38 9.81 9.21
C VAL A 387 -17.67 8.59 9.78
N LEU A 388 -16.76 8.75 10.74
CA LEU A 388 -16.07 7.63 11.37
C LEU A 388 -17.02 6.75 12.18
N HIS A 389 -18.04 7.31 12.81
CA HIS A 389 -19.09 6.54 13.50
C HIS A 389 -20.06 5.85 12.53
N ALA A 390 -20.45 6.53 11.45
CA ALA A 390 -21.43 6.02 10.51
C ALA A 390 -20.85 4.96 9.56
N LEU A 391 -19.56 5.04 9.22
CA LEU A 391 -18.96 4.17 8.21
C LEU A 391 -19.04 2.67 8.56
N PRO A 392 -18.65 2.22 9.77
CA PRO A 392 -18.79 0.80 10.11
C PRO A 392 -20.26 0.35 10.15
N VAL A 393 -21.18 1.19 10.64
CA VAL A 393 -22.61 0.91 10.63
C VAL A 393 -23.11 0.72 9.20
N TYR A 394 -22.72 1.61 8.28
CA TYR A 394 -23.08 1.51 6.87
C TYR A 394 -22.52 0.23 6.23
N LEU A 395 -21.34 -0.22 6.63
CA LEU A 395 -20.70 -1.46 6.17
C LEU A 395 -21.17 -2.72 6.93
N HIS A 396 -22.13 -2.57 7.86
CA HIS A 396 -22.66 -3.63 8.71
C HIS A 396 -21.61 -4.32 9.60
N GLU A 397 -20.61 -3.56 10.04
CA GLU A 397 -19.57 -3.99 10.97
C GLU A 397 -20.01 -3.79 12.43
N ASP A 398 -19.65 -4.74 13.31
CA ASP A 398 -19.88 -4.62 14.75
C ASP A 398 -18.96 -3.56 15.38
N VAL A 399 -19.56 -2.46 15.83
CA VAL A 399 -18.88 -1.33 16.45
C VAL A 399 -18.86 -1.37 17.98
N SER A 400 -19.51 -2.35 18.61
CA SER A 400 -19.70 -2.41 20.06
C SER A 400 -18.38 -2.43 20.85
N GLY A 401 -17.30 -2.94 20.24
CA GLY A 401 -15.95 -2.95 20.81
C GLY A 401 -15.05 -1.77 20.39
N VAL A 402 -15.46 -0.96 19.42
CA VAL A 402 -14.61 0.05 18.77
C VAL A 402 -14.86 1.46 19.32
N PHE A 403 -16.13 1.88 19.40
CA PHE A 403 -16.48 3.20 19.91
C PHE A 403 -16.98 3.07 21.35
N LYS A 404 -16.15 3.49 22.31
CA LYS A 404 -16.61 3.69 23.69
C LYS A 404 -17.38 5.00 23.75
N THR A 405 -18.70 4.92 23.73
CA THR A 405 -19.54 6.07 24.03
C THR A 405 -19.35 6.42 25.51
N CYS A 406 -19.01 7.68 25.79
CA CYS A 406 -19.06 8.18 27.16
C CYS A 406 -20.53 8.34 27.52
N THR A 407 -21.04 7.44 28.37
CA THR A 407 -22.34 7.62 29.05
C THR A 407 -22.21 8.54 30.23
#